data_AF-A0A2V8MSJ7-F1
#
_entry.id   AF-A0A2V8MSJ7-F1
#
_cell.length_a   1.000
_cell.length_b   1.000
_cell.length_c   1.000
_cell.angle_alpha   90.00
_cell.angle_beta   90.00
_cell.angle_gamma   90.00
#
_symmetry.space_group_name_H-M   'P 1'
#
loop_
_entity.id
_entity.type
_entity.pdbx_description
1 polymer ?
#
loop_
_entity_poly.entity_id
_entity_poly.type
_entity_poly.pdbx_seq_one_letter_code
_entity_poly.pdbx_strand_id
1 'polypeptide(L)'
;MSGLAITELSDVYSLGVLLYELLTGRHPYHYQSRSAHEILKIVVETDPDKPSTAVEQLRFATQGIITDELGLNGKSDSLMRNLRGDLDNIVLMSLRKEPERRYKSVEEFSQDIQRHLNGQPIIARRDTL
;
A
#
# COMPACT_ATOMS: atom_id res chain seq x y z
N MET A 1 27.00 1.26 3.07
CA MET A 1 25.97 0.87 4.05
C MET A 1 26.06 1.80 5.25
N SER A 2 25.30 2.89 5.26
CA SER A 2 25.08 3.70 6.45
C SER A 2 23.74 3.27 7.03
N GLY A 3 23.76 2.61 8.18
CA GLY A 3 22.58 2.43 9.01
C GLY A 3 22.17 3.81 9.52
N LEU A 4 21.30 4.49 8.76
CA LEU A 4 20.69 5.73 9.22
C LEU A 4 19.79 5.40 10.40
N ALA A 5 19.76 6.29 11.39
CA ALA A 5 19.01 6.13 12.62
C ALA A 5 17.58 5.62 12.33
N ILE A 6 17.15 4.60 13.06
CA ILE A 6 15.75 4.19 13.10
C ILE A 6 14.97 5.42 13.58
N THR A 7 14.19 6.00 12.68
CA THR A 7 13.47 7.27 12.88
C THR A 7 11.98 7.02 12.65
N GLU A 8 11.14 8.00 12.98
CA GLU A 8 9.70 7.97 12.73
C GLU A 8 9.35 7.66 11.26
N LEU A 9 10.24 7.99 10.32
CA LEU A 9 10.10 7.69 8.89
C LEU A 9 10.23 6.20 8.56
N SER A 10 10.97 5.43 9.37
CA SER A 10 11.04 3.97 9.29
C SER A 10 9.74 3.31 9.78
N ASP A 11 9.11 3.90 10.81
CA ASP A 11 7.82 3.42 11.32
C ASP A 11 6.70 3.68 10.32
N VAL A 12 6.67 4.87 9.69
CA VAL A 12 5.74 5.19 8.60
C VAL A 12 5.82 4.16 7.48
N TYR A 13 7.03 3.77 7.07
CA TYR A 13 7.21 2.75 6.03
C TYR A 13 6.65 1.40 6.46
N SER A 14 6.98 0.96 7.68
CA SER A 14 6.57 -0.34 8.19
C SER A 14 5.04 -0.42 8.37
N LEU A 15 4.41 0.65 8.86
CA LEU A 15 2.95 0.77 8.93
C LEU A 15 2.32 0.81 7.54
N GLY A 16 2.98 1.43 6.57
CA GLY A 16 2.57 1.39 5.16
C GLY A 16 2.52 -0.01 4.58
N VAL A 17 3.55 -0.84 4.86
CA VAL A 17 3.58 -2.26 4.47
C VAL A 17 2.44 -3.02 5.12
N LEU A 18 2.21 -2.83 6.42
CA LEU A 18 1.11 -3.48 7.12
C LEU A 18 -0.25 -3.06 6.57
N LEU A 19 -0.46 -1.77 6.30
CA LEU A 19 -1.70 -1.28 5.69
C LEU A 19 -1.90 -1.91 4.30
N TYR A 20 -0.85 -2.00 3.49
CA TYR A 20 -0.89 -2.70 2.20
C TYR A 20 -1.33 -4.15 2.36
N GLU A 21 -0.74 -4.89 3.31
CA GLU A 21 -1.10 -6.28 3.58
C GLU A 21 -2.54 -6.44 4.06
N LEU A 22 -3.01 -5.56 4.95
CA LEU A 22 -4.39 -5.59 5.44
C LEU A 22 -5.41 -5.29 4.33
N LEU A 23 -5.08 -4.40 3.39
CA LEU A 23 -5.97 -4.04 2.29
C LEU A 23 -5.97 -5.09 1.17
N THR A 24 -4.84 -5.75 0.92
CA THR A 24 -4.66 -6.60 -0.27
C THR A 24 -4.54 -8.10 0.03
N GLY A 25 -4.27 -8.47 1.28
CA GLY A 25 -3.94 -9.84 1.68
C GLY A 25 -2.56 -10.32 1.19
N ARG A 26 -1.73 -9.43 0.62
CA ARG A 26 -0.42 -9.75 0.04
C ARG A 26 0.62 -8.74 0.51
N HIS A 27 1.86 -9.18 0.62
CA HIS A 27 2.99 -8.28 0.87
C HIS A 27 3.27 -7.42 -0.40
N PRO A 28 3.64 -6.13 -0.27
CA PRO A 28 3.88 -5.22 -1.41
C PRO A 28 5.02 -5.63 -2.34
N TYR A 29 5.96 -6.43 -1.83
CA TYR A 29 7.05 -7.03 -2.59
C TYR A 29 6.99 -8.55 -2.56
N HIS A 30 7.26 -9.18 -3.70
CA HIS A 30 7.35 -10.63 -3.81
C HIS A 30 8.79 -11.09 -3.62
N TYR A 31 8.99 -11.96 -2.64
CA TYR A 31 10.28 -12.59 -2.38
C TYR A 31 10.24 -14.05 -2.78
N GLN A 32 11.11 -14.47 -3.71
CA GLN A 32 11.30 -15.89 -4.06
C GLN A 32 12.39 -16.53 -3.17
N SER A 33 13.32 -15.72 -2.68
CA SER A 33 14.45 -16.10 -1.84
C SER A 33 14.27 -15.56 -0.42
N ARG A 34 14.81 -16.28 0.58
CA ARG A 34 14.87 -15.83 1.99
C ARG A 34 16.19 -15.11 2.31
N SER A 35 17.05 -14.85 1.32
CA SER A 35 18.31 -14.16 1.57
C SER A 35 18.06 -12.69 1.88
N ALA A 36 18.63 -12.19 2.99
CA ALA A 36 18.45 -10.80 3.41
C ALA A 36 18.95 -9.80 2.35
N HIS A 37 19.98 -10.16 1.58
CA HIS A 37 20.54 -9.32 0.53
C HIS A 37 19.58 -9.16 -0.66
N GLU A 38 18.92 -10.23 -1.11
CA GLU A 38 17.94 -10.14 -2.19
C GLU A 38 16.70 -9.36 -1.76
N ILE A 39 16.25 -9.56 -0.51
CA ILE A 39 15.13 -8.78 0.06
C ILE A 39 15.46 -7.28 0.04
N LEU A 40 16.64 -6.90 0.52
CA LEU A 40 17.08 -5.49 0.50
C LEU A 40 17.17 -4.95 -0.92
N LYS A 41 17.67 -5.74 -1.87
CA LYS A 41 17.75 -5.33 -3.28
C LYS A 41 16.36 -5.06 -3.87
N ILE A 42 15.41 -5.98 -3.68
CA ILE A 42 14.03 -5.85 -4.17
C ILE A 42 13.36 -4.62 -3.54
N VAL A 43 13.50 -4.46 -2.22
CA VAL A 43 12.94 -3.31 -1.49
C VAL A 43 13.53 -1.99 -1.95
N VAL A 44 14.78 -1.94 -2.39
CA VAL A 44 15.41 -0.70 -2.88
C VAL A 44 15.07 -0.44 -4.35
N GLU A 45 15.05 -1.47 -5.19
CA GLU A 45 15.02 -1.32 -6.65
C GLU A 45 13.63 -1.47 -7.29
N THR A 46 12.65 -2.01 -6.56
CA THR A 46 11.31 -2.30 -7.10
C THR A 46 10.26 -1.43 -6.44
N ASP A 47 9.43 -0.77 -7.25
CA ASP A 47 8.23 -0.09 -6.76
C ASP A 47 7.09 -1.09 -6.59
N PRO A 48 6.30 -0.98 -5.51
CA PRO A 48 5.18 -1.88 -5.28
C PRO A 48 4.03 -1.52 -6.24
N ASP A 49 3.26 -2.55 -6.61
CA ASP A 49 1.99 -2.32 -7.30
C ASP A 49 1.04 -1.47 -6.44
N LYS A 50 0.06 -0.82 -7.07
CA LYS A 50 -1.02 -0.17 -6.33
C LYS A 50 -1.85 -1.23 -5.59
N PRO A 51 -2.30 -0.97 -4.34
CA PRO A 51 -3.23 -1.85 -3.64
C PRO A 51 -4.43 -2.29 -4.49
N SER A 52 -5.03 -1.35 -5.22
CA SER A 52 -6.16 -1.63 -6.11
C SER A 52 -5.80 -2.60 -7.24
N THR A 53 -4.62 -2.44 -7.85
CA THR A 53 -4.10 -3.34 -8.88
C THR A 53 -3.81 -4.74 -8.32
N ALA A 54 -3.21 -4.82 -7.13
CA ALA A 54 -2.88 -6.09 -6.49
C ALA A 54 -4.12 -6.93 -6.14
N VAL A 55 -5.19 -6.28 -5.67
CA VAL A 55 -6.48 -6.94 -5.41
C VAL A 55 -7.17 -7.34 -6.72
N GLU A 56 -7.12 -6.50 -7.75
CA GLU A 56 -7.68 -6.81 -9.07
C GLU A 56 -7.01 -8.04 -9.70
N GLN A 57 -5.67 -8.12 -9.67
CA GLN A 57 -4.92 -9.30 -10.10
C GLN A 57 -5.35 -10.58 -9.36
N LEU A 58 -5.54 -10.50 -8.03
CA LEU A 58 -5.97 -11.64 -7.23
C LEU A 58 -7.35 -12.13 -7.65
N ARG A 59 -8.31 -11.21 -7.86
CA ARG A 59 -9.66 -11.55 -8.32
C ARG A 59 -9.63 -12.32 -9.65
N PHE A 60 -8.84 -11.84 -10.62
CA PHE A 60 -8.67 -12.51 -11.91
C PHE A 60 -8.03 -13.90 -11.76
N ALA A 61 -7.01 -14.05 -10.92
CA ALA A 61 -6.35 -15.33 -10.67
C ALA A 61 -7.30 -16.37 -10.04
N THR A 62 -8.25 -15.94 -9.20
CA THR A 62 -9.29 -16.80 -8.61
C THR A 62 -10.52 -17.05 -9.51
N GLN A 63 -10.46 -16.68 -10.80
CA GLN A 63 -11.53 -16.92 -11.79
C GLN A 63 -12.93 -16.42 -11.36
N GLY A 64 -13.03 -15.40 -10.51
CA GLY A 64 -14.34 -14.86 -10.06
C GLY A 64 -15.23 -15.83 -9.26
N ILE A 65 -14.78 -17.06 -9.01
CA ILE A 65 -15.59 -18.15 -8.42
C ILE A 65 -16.14 -17.75 -7.04
N ILE A 66 -15.34 -17.06 -6.23
CA ILE A 66 -15.74 -16.64 -4.87
C ILE A 66 -16.70 -15.43 -4.91
N THR A 67 -16.65 -14.58 -5.94
CA THR A 67 -17.39 -13.31 -5.96
C THR A 67 -18.81 -13.41 -6.51
N ASP A 68 -19.04 -14.32 -7.48
CA ASP A 68 -20.37 -14.55 -8.06
C ASP A 68 -21.27 -15.40 -7.14
N GLU A 69 -20.74 -16.45 -6.51
CA GLU A 69 -21.55 -17.36 -5.68
C GLU A 69 -21.96 -16.78 -4.31
N LEU A 70 -21.17 -15.86 -3.75
CA LEU A 70 -21.44 -15.24 -2.43
C LEU A 70 -22.19 -13.90 -2.52
N GLY A 71 -22.63 -13.47 -3.71
CA GLY A 71 -23.34 -12.19 -3.89
C GLY A 71 -22.49 -10.96 -3.54
N LEU A 72 -21.16 -11.10 -3.56
CA LEU A 72 -20.23 -10.06 -3.13
C LEU A 72 -19.93 -9.02 -4.21
N ASN A 73 -20.38 -9.20 -5.46
CA ASN A 73 -20.09 -8.27 -6.55
C ASN A 73 -20.41 -6.80 -6.20
N GLY A 74 -21.58 -6.51 -5.61
CA GLY A 74 -21.93 -5.15 -5.22
C GLY A 74 -21.05 -4.55 -4.10
N LYS A 75 -20.62 -5.38 -3.13
CA LYS A 75 -19.72 -4.96 -2.04
C LYS A 75 -18.26 -4.87 -2.49
N SER A 76 -17.85 -5.77 -3.40
CA SER A 76 -16.52 -5.82 -4.01
C SER A 76 -16.27 -4.59 -4.87
N ASP A 77 -17.27 -4.13 -5.63
CA ASP A 77 -17.17 -2.90 -6.41
C ASP A 77 -17.10 -1.65 -5.53
N SER A 78 -17.79 -1.64 -4.39
CA SER A 78 -17.64 -0.56 -3.40
C SER A 78 -16.25 -0.57 -2.75
N LEU A 79 -15.74 -1.75 -2.37
CA LEU A 79 -14.40 -1.90 -1.82
C LEU A 79 -13.34 -1.46 -2.82
N MET A 80 -13.47 -1.87 -4.09
CA MET A 80 -12.57 -1.46 -5.18
C MET A 80 -12.61 0.04 -5.43
N ARG A 81 -13.79 0.67 -5.34
CA ARG A 81 -13.92 2.14 -5.41
C ARG A 81 -13.26 2.86 -4.25
N ASN A 82 -13.35 2.31 -3.04
CA ASN A 82 -12.70 2.89 -1.86
C ASN A 82 -11.17 2.72 -1.90
N LEU A 83 -10.69 1.59 -2.44
CA LEU A 83 -9.25 1.35 -2.65
C LEU A 83 -8.67 2.24 -3.76
N ARG A 84 -9.37 2.33 -4.90
CA ARG A 84 -8.90 3.12 -6.06
C ARG A 84 -8.91 4.61 -5.73
N GLY A 85 -7.74 5.22 -5.79
CA GLY A 85 -7.60 6.66 -5.55
C GLY A 85 -6.84 6.92 -4.27
N ASP A 86 -7.56 7.30 -3.22
CA ASP A 86 -6.96 7.84 -2.00
C ASP A 86 -6.16 6.79 -1.23
N LEU A 87 -6.68 5.59 -1.03
CA LEU A 87 -5.93 4.52 -0.34
C LEU A 87 -4.70 4.06 -1.13
N ASP A 88 -4.79 3.99 -2.47
CA ASP A 88 -3.61 3.76 -3.30
C ASP A 88 -2.53 4.84 -3.02
N ASN A 89 -2.93 6.12 -2.99
CA ASN A 89 -1.99 7.22 -2.79
C ASN A 89 -1.40 7.23 -1.38
N ILE A 90 -2.22 7.01 -0.36
CA ILE A 90 -1.79 6.97 1.05
C ILE A 90 -0.75 5.88 1.25
N VAL A 91 -1.02 4.67 0.75
CA VAL A 91 -0.11 3.53 0.86
C VAL A 91 1.15 3.77 0.05
N LEU A 92 1.05 4.17 -1.22
CA LEU A 92 2.23 4.41 -2.04
C LEU A 92 3.11 5.55 -1.51
N MET A 93 2.53 6.61 -0.94
CA MET A 93 3.29 7.68 -0.29
C MET A 93 4.09 7.17 0.91
N SER A 94 3.51 6.29 1.74
CA SER A 94 4.22 5.68 2.87
C SER A 94 5.36 4.74 2.45
N LEU A 95 5.25 4.11 1.27
CA LEU A 95 6.20 3.14 0.74
C LEU A 95 7.30 3.74 -0.15
N ARG A 96 7.36 5.08 -0.30
CA ARG A 96 8.39 5.73 -1.13
C ARG A 96 9.80 5.40 -0.67
N LYS A 97 10.71 5.23 -1.62
CA LYS A 97 12.12 4.90 -1.32
C LYS A 97 12.80 6.05 -0.60
N GLU A 98 12.62 7.28 -1.12
CA GLU A 98 13.05 8.54 -0.51
C GLU A 98 12.28 8.83 0.79
N PRO A 99 12.88 8.72 2.00
CA PRO A 99 12.20 8.98 3.27
C PRO A 99 11.59 10.38 3.36
N GLU A 100 12.25 11.38 2.80
CA GLU A 100 11.83 12.79 2.78
C GLU A 100 10.58 13.04 1.92
N ARG A 101 10.19 12.10 1.06
CA ARG A 101 8.96 12.18 0.25
C ARG A 101 7.80 11.41 0.89
N ARG A 102 8.03 10.69 1.99
CA ARG A 102 6.98 10.06 2.80
C ARG A 102 6.33 11.11 3.70
N TYR A 103 5.38 10.65 4.52
CA TYR A 103 4.90 11.42 5.66
C TYR A 103 6.04 11.72 6.62
N LYS A 104 6.02 12.93 7.20
CA LYS A 104 7.06 13.37 8.14
C LYS A 104 6.95 12.70 9.50
N SER A 105 5.76 12.15 9.81
CA SER A 105 5.47 11.47 11.07
C SER A 105 4.33 10.46 10.89
N VAL A 106 4.19 9.55 11.86
CA VAL A 106 3.05 8.64 11.95
C VAL A 106 1.73 9.39 12.16
N GLU A 107 1.77 10.54 12.85
CA GLU A 107 0.59 11.40 13.05
C GLU A 107 0.04 11.90 11.71
N GLU A 108 0.91 12.39 10.82
CA GLU A 108 0.50 12.85 9.48
C GLU A 108 -0.09 11.71 8.64
N PHE A 109 0.51 10.51 8.72
CA PHE A 109 -0.03 9.31 8.06
C PHE A 109 -1.42 8.93 8.59
N SER A 110 -1.59 8.91 9.91
CA SER A 110 -2.86 8.61 10.57
C SER A 110 -3.95 9.64 10.22
N GLN A 111 -3.59 10.93 10.19
CA GLN A 111 -4.49 12.00 9.79
C GLN A 111 -4.99 11.81 8.35
N ASP A 112 -4.15 11.29 7.44
CA ASP A 112 -4.57 11.08 6.07
C ASP A 112 -5.54 9.91 5.90
N ILE A 113 -5.33 8.84 6.68
CA ILE A 113 -6.30 7.75 6.80
C ILE A 113 -7.63 8.28 7.35
N GLN A 114 -7.59 9.11 8.39
CA GLN A 114 -8.80 9.71 8.96
C GLN A 114 -9.52 10.63 7.96
N ARG A 115 -8.78 11.44 7.18
CA ARG A 115 -9.36 12.26 6.12
C ARG A 115 -10.09 11.39 5.09
N HIS A 116 -9.44 10.34 4.62
CA HIS A 116 -10.06 9.40 3.68
C HIS A 116 -11.36 8.78 4.25
N LEU A 117 -11.30 8.27 5.49
CA LEU A 117 -12.47 7.67 6.16
C LEU A 117 -13.62 8.67 6.35
N ASN A 118 -13.31 9.96 6.51
CA ASN A 118 -14.29 11.04 6.66
C ASN A 118 -14.68 11.69 5.31
N GLY A 119 -14.20 11.18 4.17
CA GLY A 119 -14.47 11.75 2.84
C GLY A 119 -13.89 13.14 2.62
N GLN A 120 -12.82 13.48 3.35
CA GLN A 120 -12.11 14.75 3.24
C GLN A 120 -10.91 14.65 2.28
N PRO A 121 -10.49 15.76 1.65
CA PRO A 121 -9.30 15.76 0.80
C PRO A 121 -8.04 15.31 1.56
N ILE A 122 -7.40 14.28 1.02
CA ILE A 122 -6.15 13.74 1.55
C ILE A 122 -4.94 14.60 1.17
N ILE A 123 -3.86 14.48 1.94
CA ILE A 123 -2.55 15.07 1.74
C ILE A 123 -1.81 14.30 0.65
N ALA A 124 -1.90 12.96 0.64
CA ALA A 124 -1.20 12.14 -0.34
C ALA A 124 -1.67 12.46 -1.75
N ARG A 125 -0.72 12.92 -2.57
CA ARG A 125 -0.97 13.22 -3.97
C ARG A 125 -0.45 12.09 -4.84
N ARG A 126 -1.17 11.82 -5.93
CA ARG A 126 -0.62 11.06 -7.05
C ARG A 126 0.65 11.77 -7.50
N ASP A 127 1.76 11.05 -7.52
CA ASP A 127 2.94 11.53 -8.23
C ASP A 127 2.52 11.72 -9.69
N THR A 128 2.54 12.97 -10.12
CA THR A 128 2.49 13.31 -11.54
C THR A 128 3.95 13.20 -11.98
N LEU A 129 4.32 12.04 -12.52
CA LEU A 129 5.51 11.93 -13.36
C LEU A 129 5.19 12.56 -14.73
#